data_AF-A0A7Z7IGG4-F1
#
_entry.id   AF-A0A7Z7IGG4-F1
#
_cell.length_a   1.000
_cell.length_b   1.000
_cell.length_c   1.000
_cell.angle_alpha   90.00
_cell.angle_beta   90.00
_cell.angle_gamma   90.00
#
_symmetry.space_group_name_H-M   'P 1'
#
loop_
_entity.id
_entity.type
_entity.pdbx_description
1 polymer ?
#
loop_
_entity_poly.entity_id
_entity_poly.type
_entity_poly.pdbx_seq_one_letter_code
_entity_poly.pdbx_strand_id
1 'polypeptide(L)' 'MTSQRPAPITIPDVRGHDGDKARRILEKLGLTDVRMCSTNPAYGVVMLESCWTAVSIDPPPGTVVGANDPVVVNVYKD' A
#
# COMPACT_ATOMS: atom_id res chain seq x y z
N MET A 1 8.62 -15.15 -28.26
CA MET A 1 8.12 -15.19 -26.86
C MET A 1 8.12 -13.76 -26.34
N THR A 2 6.99 -13.05 -26.42
CA THR A 2 6.87 -11.70 -25.87
C THR A 2 6.70 -11.82 -24.36
N SER A 3 7.77 -11.56 -23.62
CA SER A 3 7.71 -11.34 -22.18
C SER A 3 6.90 -10.05 -21.96
N GLN A 4 5.58 -10.16 -21.79
CA GLN A 4 4.76 -9.06 -21.28
C GLN A 4 5.19 -8.85 -19.83
N ARG A 5 6.24 -8.05 -19.63
CA ARG A 5 6.49 -7.48 -18.31
C ARG A 5 5.23 -6.69 -17.94
N PRO A 6 4.67 -6.89 -16.73
CA PRO A 6 3.58 -6.07 -16.25
C PRO A 6 3.92 -4.60 -16.45
N ALA A 7 2.94 -3.81 -16.88
CA ALA A 7 3.17 -2.38 -17.06
C ALA A 7 3.68 -1.79 -15.74
N PRO A 8 4.69 -0.89 -15.79
CA PRO A 8 5.18 -0.21 -14.60
C PRO A 8 4.05 0.58 -13.94
N ILE A 9 3.84 0.37 -12.64
CA ILE A 9 2.84 1.06 -11.82
C ILE A 9 3.56 2.11 -10.99
N THR A 10 3.09 3.36 -11.05
CA THR A 10 3.60 4.42 -10.19
C THR A 10 2.85 4.40 -8.86
N ILE A 11 3.57 4.36 -7.75
CA ILE A 11 2.98 4.37 -6.42
C ILE A 11 2.35 5.74 -6.14
N PRO A 12 1.03 5.81 -5.86
CA PRO A 12 0.37 7.06 -5.50
C PRO A 12 0.67 7.41 -4.04
N ASP A 13 0.54 8.70 -3.72
CA ASP A 13 0.49 9.11 -2.32
C ASP A 13 -0.91 8.78 -1.76
N VAL A 14 -0.94 7.93 -0.73
CA VAL A 14 -2.15 7.49 -0.05
C VAL A 14 -2.25 8.02 1.38
N ARG A 15 -1.38 8.98 1.75
CA ARG A 15 -1.33 9.49 3.12
C ARG A 15 -2.63 10.21 3.47
N GLY A 16 -3.11 9.98 4.68
CA GLY A 16 -4.39 10.53 5.15
C GLY A 16 -5.63 9.79 4.64
N HIS A 17 -5.47 8.75 3.81
CA HIS A 17 -6.56 7.80 3.53
C HIS A 17 -6.63 6.73 4.62
N ASP A 18 -7.83 6.19 4.82
CA ASP A 18 -8.00 4.99 5.60
C ASP A 18 -7.29 3.80 4.92
N GLY A 19 -6.84 2.82 5.71
CA GLY A 19 -6.09 1.68 5.20
C GLY A 19 -6.84 0.95 4.09
N ASP A 20 -8.13 0.71 4.28
CA ASP A 20 -8.99 0.07 3.28
C ASP A 20 -9.04 0.85 1.95
N LYS A 21 -9.25 2.17 2.00
CA LYS A 21 -9.19 3.02 0.80
C LYS A 21 -7.81 3.01 0.15
N ALA A 22 -6.73 3.07 0.93
CA ALA A 22 -5.37 2.98 0.41
C ALA A 22 -5.14 1.65 -0.34
N ARG A 23 -5.56 0.52 0.25
CA ARG A 23 -5.51 -0.80 -0.37
C ARG A 23 -6.28 -0.84 -1.68
N ARG A 24 -7.53 -0.36 -1.70
CA ARG A 24 -8.35 -0.32 -2.92
C ARG A 24 -7.72 0.52 -4.02
N ILE A 25 -7.07 1.65 -3.69
CA ILE A 25 -6.38 2.48 -4.67
C ILE A 25 -5.22 1.71 -5.30
N LEU A 26 -4.41 1.03 -4.49
CA LEU A 26 -3.26 0.25 -4.95
C LEU A 26 -3.70 -0.97 -5.79
N GLU A 27 -4.72 -1.71 -5.33
CA GLU A 27 -5.30 -2.83 -6.07
C GLU A 27 -5.89 -2.39 -7.42
N LYS A 28 -6.54 -1.21 -7.47
CA LYS A 28 -7.07 -0.64 -8.72
C LYS A 28 -5.98 -0.29 -9.73
N LEU A 29 -4.76 0.02 -9.27
CA LEU A 29 -3.61 0.23 -10.13
C LEU A 29 -3.02 -1.08 -10.67
N GLY A 30 -3.44 -2.22 -10.13
CA GLY A 30 -2.95 -3.55 -10.49
C GLY A 30 -1.89 -4.10 -9.54
N LEU A 31 -1.67 -3.47 -8.39
CA LEU A 31 -0.79 -4.01 -7.35
C LEU A 31 -1.50 -5.14 -6.61
N THR A 32 -0.87 -6.31 -6.54
CA THR A 32 -1.45 -7.50 -5.90
C THR A 32 -0.81 -7.83 -4.55
N ASP A 33 0.45 -7.46 -4.33
CA ASP A 33 1.17 -7.64 -3.05
C ASP A 33 1.16 -6.33 -2.23
N VAL A 34 -0.02 -6.00 -1.68
CA VAL A 34 -0.18 -4.86 -0.77
C VAL A 34 -0.26 -5.35 0.66
N ARG A 35 0.62 -4.86 1.52
CA ARG A 35 0.71 -5.23 2.94
C ARG A 35 0.46 -4.01 3.80
N MET A 36 -0.20 -4.20 4.93
CA MET A 36 -0.34 -3.15 5.93
C MET A 36 0.53 -3.43 7.14
N CYS A 37 1.30 -2.42 7.53
CA CYS A 37 2.11 -2.44 8.75
C CYS A 37 1.59 -1.37 9.70
N SER A 38 1.28 -1.76 10.94
CA SER A 38 1.04 -0.81 12.02
C SER A 38 2.35 -0.14 12.41
N THR A 39 2.39 1.19 12.41
CA THR A 39 3.50 1.94 13.00
C THR A 39 3.30 2.21 14.50
N ASN A 40 2.15 1.82 15.06
CA ASN A 40 1.88 1.96 16.48
C ASN A 40 2.33 0.67 17.22
N PRO A 41 3.31 0.75 18.16
CA PRO A 41 3.76 -0.41 18.93
C PRO A 41 2.68 -1.01 19.85
N ALA A 42 1.62 -0.26 20.17
CA ALA A 42 0.48 -0.77 20.93
C ALA A 42 -0.31 -1.86 20.16
N TYR A 43 -0.17 -1.89 18.83
CA TYR A 43 -0.91 -2.79 17.98
C TYR A 43 0.03 -3.56 17.05
N GLY A 44 0.26 -4.83 17.35
CA GLY A 44 1.09 -5.72 16.52
C GLY A 44 0.41 -6.21 15.24
N VAL A 45 -0.91 -6.08 15.12
CA VAL A 45 -1.70 -6.52 13.97
C VAL A 45 -2.71 -5.44 13.60
N VAL A 46 -2.82 -5.13 12.31
CA VAL A 46 -3.84 -4.22 11.78
C VAL A 46 -5.16 -4.98 11.65
N MET A 47 -6.07 -4.77 12.61
CA MET A 47 -7.44 -5.27 12.54
C MET A 47 -8.39 -4.14 12.13
N LEU A 48 -9.30 -4.42 11.20
CA LEU A 48 -10.19 -3.43 10.55
C LEU A 48 -9.43 -2.22 9.98
N GLU A 49 -8.78 -2.41 8.83
CA GLU A 49 -7.96 -1.41 8.12
C GLU A 49 -8.64 -0.05 7.92
N SER A 50 -9.98 -0.02 7.80
CA SER A 50 -10.76 1.23 7.69
C SER A 50 -10.66 2.14 8.93
N CYS A 51 -10.30 1.62 10.10
CA CYS A 51 -10.10 2.41 11.32
C CYS A 51 -8.68 2.98 11.45
N TRP A 52 -7.81 2.73 10.46
CA TRP A 52 -6.42 3.13 10.49
C TRP A 52 -6.15 4.14 9.40
N THR A 53 -5.24 5.06 9.66
CA THR A 53 -4.84 6.08 8.68
C THR A 53 -3.49 5.74 8.10
N ALA A 54 -3.38 5.67 6.78
CA ALA A 54 -2.11 5.54 6.09
C ALA A 54 -1.25 6.79 6.35
N VAL A 55 -0.09 6.60 6.95
CA VAL A 55 0.87 7.67 7.26
C VAL A 55 2.05 7.64 6.32
N SER A 56 2.38 6.48 5.76
CA SER A 56 3.48 6.31 4.81
C SER A 56 3.30 5.06 3.98
N ILE A 57 4.05 4.98 2.89
CA ILE A 57 4.07 3.85 1.97
C ILE A 57 5.52 3.61 1.56
N ASP A 58 5.88 2.34 1.48
CA ASP A 58 7.17 1.86 1.02
C ASP A 58 6.95 0.85 -0.11
N PRO A 59 7.51 1.05 -1.32
CA PRO A 59 8.33 2.18 -1.72
C PRO A 59 7.61 3.54 -1.71
N PRO A 60 8.34 4.67 -1.63
CA PRO A 60 7.72 5.98 -1.48
C PRO A 60 6.91 6.40 -2.71
N PRO A 61 5.92 7.29 -2.55
CA PRO A 61 5.11 7.80 -3.65
C PRO A 61 5.95 8.35 -4.81
N GLY A 62 5.54 8.07 -6.04
CA GLY A 62 6.29 8.40 -7.25
C GLY A 62 7.29 7.33 -7.68
N THR A 63 7.54 6.31 -6.86
CA THR A 63 8.34 5.15 -7.25
C THR A 63 7.59 4.30 -8.26
N VAL A 64 8.31 3.77 -9.25
CA VAL A 64 7.77 2.87 -10.25
C VAL A 64 8.07 1.44 -9.85
N VAL A 65 7.03 0.65 -9.63
CA VAL A 65 7.10 -0.76 -9.21
C VAL A 65 6.35 -1.67 -10.19
N GLY A 66 6.60 -2.97 -10.11
CA GLY A 66 5.80 -3.96 -10.83
C GLY A 66 4.52 -4.33 -10.07
N ALA A 67 3.53 -4.90 -10.77
CA ALA A 67 2.28 -5.40 -10.18
C ALA A 67 2.48 -6.41 -9.02
N ASN A 68 3.55 -7.20 -9.09
CA ASN A 68 3.89 -8.23 -8.09
C ASN A 68 4.94 -7.75 -7.07
N ASP A 69 5.32 -6.48 -7.11
CA ASP A 69 6.29 -5.94 -6.17
C ASP A 69 5.62 -5.70 -4.81
N PRO A 70 6.27 -6.05 -3.69
CA PRO A 70 5.68 -5.87 -2.37
C PRO A 70 5.59 -4.38 -2.03
N VAL A 71 4.37 -3.90 -1.80
CA VAL A 71 4.10 -2.54 -1.36
C VAL A 71 3.59 -2.57 0.07
N VAL A 72 4.33 -1.95 0.98
CA VAL A 72 4.01 -1.87 2.39
C VAL A 72 3.41 -0.49 2.71
N VAL A 73 2.15 -0.48 3.11
CA VAL A 73 1.47 0.71 3.61
C VAL A 73 1.60 0.75 5.13
N ASN A 74 2.30 1.75 5.61
CA ASN A 74 2.44 2.05 7.02
C ASN A 74 1.21 2.83 7.49
N VAL A 75 0.45 2.24 8.39
CA VAL A 75 -0.77 2.80 8.95
C VAL A 75 -0.60 3.10 10.44
N TYR A 76 -1.21 4.19 10.88
CA TYR A 76 -1.24 4.62 12.26
C TYR A 76 -2.68 4.72 12.75
N LYS A 77 -2.87 4.36 14.01
CA LYS A 77 -4.12 4.48 14.74
C LYS A 77 -3.77 4.89 16.16
N ASP A 78 -4.51 5.86 16.68
CA ASP A 78 -4.47 6.28 18.09
C ASP A 78 -5.26 5.30 18.96
#